data_AF-A0A2P8C819-F1
#
_entry.id   AF-A0A2P8C819-F1
#
_cell.length_a   1.000
_cell.length_b   1.000
_cell.length_c   1.000
_cell.angle_alpha   90.00
_cell.angle_beta   90.00
_cell.angle_gamma   90.00
#
_symmetry.space_group_name_H-M   'P 1'
#
loop_
_entity.id
_entity.type
_entity.pdbx_description
1 polymer ?
#
loop_
_entity_poly.entity_id
_entity_poly.type
_entity_poly.pdbx_seq_one_letter_code
_entity_poly.pdbx_strand_id
1 'polypeptide(L)'
;MTATAGNRGDSVRSDCFVQITKTEHQATEIRLQSKVESLYGDSIRELCHEVLVHYNLRNVFVEIEDKGALPFVTAARLESAIRQLTGTEESFSLPIETRSLHRTRRDRTRRTRLYLPGNNPKLMLNAGIYGSDGIILDLEDSVAPDKKVEARLLVRNALRAVDFGDAERMVRINQLPAGLEDLDYIIPEQVNLILIPKCENAQQIVQVEERIEKILGQENTDIYLMPIIENALGVVNAYEIASASPNVAALAIGLEDYTADLGAQRTAEGRESFYARSAVVNAARAAGVQPIDSVFSEIDDMDALRNNVLESKALGFAGMGCIHPRQVPVINEGFSPDEQEIEKAKRIVEAFEQAREKGLGVVALGSKMIDAPVVKRAVHTIELAIQSGKLSTNWREKS
;
A
#
# COMPACT_ATOMS: atom_id res chain seq x y z
N MET A 1 -5.63 -26.81 27.57
CA MET A 1 -6.08 -25.70 26.69
C MET A 1 -5.02 -25.52 25.61
N THR A 2 -5.45 -25.45 24.34
CA THR A 2 -4.56 -25.41 23.18
C THR A 2 -5.01 -24.31 22.23
N ALA A 3 -4.06 -23.59 21.66
CA ALA A 3 -4.30 -22.57 20.64
C ALA A 3 -3.31 -22.74 19.49
N THR A 4 -3.69 -22.27 18.30
CA THR A 4 -2.92 -22.46 17.08
C THR A 4 -2.91 -21.20 16.22
N ALA A 5 -1.83 -21.02 15.46
CA ALA A 5 -1.71 -19.93 14.51
C ALA A 5 -0.79 -20.31 13.34
N GLY A 6 -0.97 -19.64 12.20
CA GLY A 6 -0.16 -19.85 11.01
C GLY A 6 -0.56 -21.08 10.19
N ASN A 7 0.34 -21.48 9.29
CA ASN A 7 0.04 -22.41 8.22
C ASN A 7 1.02 -23.59 8.23
N ARG A 8 0.50 -24.79 7.99
CA ARG A 8 1.28 -26.05 7.88
C ARG A 8 1.04 -26.72 6.53
N GLY A 9 1.94 -27.63 6.14
CA GLY A 9 1.82 -28.43 4.92
C GLY A 9 2.92 -28.17 3.88
N ASP A 10 2.97 -29.02 2.87
CA ASP A 10 4.10 -29.11 1.93
C ASP A 10 4.18 -27.97 0.91
N SER A 11 3.10 -27.23 0.70
CA SER A 11 3.05 -26.03 -0.16
C SER A 11 3.45 -24.74 0.57
N VAL A 12 3.48 -24.76 1.91
CA VAL A 12 3.79 -23.57 2.74
C VAL A 12 5.26 -23.20 2.62
N ARG A 13 5.55 -21.91 2.45
CA ARG A 13 6.90 -21.36 2.30
C ARG A 13 7.00 -20.05 3.07
N SER A 14 8.14 -19.80 3.70
CA SER A 14 8.42 -18.55 4.40
C SER A 14 7.41 -18.22 5.51
N ASP A 15 6.81 -19.26 6.07
CA ASP A 15 5.80 -19.21 7.12
C ASP A 15 5.99 -20.42 8.04
N CYS A 16 5.33 -20.38 9.18
CA CYS A 16 5.36 -21.47 10.16
C CYS A 16 3.98 -21.69 10.76
N PHE A 17 3.76 -22.90 11.24
CA PHE A 17 2.64 -23.23 12.09
C PHE A 17 3.11 -23.29 13.54
N VAL A 18 2.34 -22.67 14.44
CA VAL A 18 2.59 -22.69 15.88
C VAL A 18 1.38 -23.27 16.61
N GLN A 19 1.63 -24.21 17.51
CA GLN A 19 0.65 -24.68 18.49
C GLN A 19 1.21 -24.51 19.90
N ILE A 20 0.43 -23.90 20.78
CA ILE A 20 0.77 -23.76 22.20
C ILE A 20 -0.27 -24.48 23.05
N THR A 21 0.20 -25.28 24.01
CA THR A 21 -0.66 -26.04 24.92
C THR A 21 -0.25 -25.79 26.36
N LYS A 22 -1.19 -25.43 27.24
CA LYS A 22 -0.94 -25.37 28.69
C LYS A 22 -0.73 -26.78 29.24
N THR A 23 0.32 -26.96 30.04
CA THR A 23 0.64 -28.19 30.76
C THR A 23 0.53 -27.94 32.26
N GLU A 24 0.09 -28.94 33.02
CA GLU A 24 -0.15 -28.77 34.47
C GLU A 24 1.10 -29.07 35.32
N HIS A 25 2.03 -29.87 34.81
CA HIS A 25 3.14 -30.44 35.59
C HIS A 25 4.49 -30.51 34.86
N GLN A 26 4.60 -29.95 33.65
CA GLN A 26 5.84 -29.96 32.87
C GLN A 26 6.41 -28.55 32.76
N ALA A 27 7.74 -28.46 32.74
CA ALA A 27 8.42 -27.20 32.43
C ALA A 27 8.13 -26.80 30.98
N THR A 28 8.31 -25.51 30.67
CA THR A 28 8.16 -25.02 29.30
C THR A 28 9.10 -25.78 28.35
N GLU A 29 8.54 -26.35 27.28
CA GLU A 29 9.28 -27.09 26.26
C GLU A 29 8.92 -26.54 24.87
N ILE A 30 9.93 -26.37 24.01
CA ILE A 30 9.77 -25.93 22.62
C ILE A 30 10.26 -27.06 21.70
N ARG A 31 9.32 -27.65 20.95
CA ARG A 31 9.61 -28.60 19.88
C ARG A 31 9.60 -27.87 18.54
N LEU A 32 10.75 -27.86 17.88
CA LEU A 32 10.93 -27.29 16.55
C LEU A 32 11.08 -28.42 15.52
N GLN A 33 10.29 -28.37 14.45
CA GLN A 33 10.49 -29.14 13.24
C GLN A 33 10.79 -28.17 12.10
N SER A 34 12.05 -28.07 11.67
CA SER A 34 12.46 -27.15 10.61
C SER A 34 13.35 -27.83 9.57
N LYS A 35 13.17 -27.48 8.30
CA LYS A 35 14.11 -27.89 7.24
C LYS A 35 15.46 -27.16 7.32
N VAL A 36 15.51 -26.05 8.05
CA VAL A 36 16.72 -25.23 8.22
C VAL A 36 17.27 -25.30 9.65
N GLU A 37 16.86 -26.32 10.41
CA GLU A 37 17.19 -26.47 11.83
C GLU A 37 18.71 -26.51 12.09
N SER A 38 19.48 -27.15 11.20
CA SER A 38 20.94 -27.24 11.34
C SER A 38 21.66 -25.90 11.25
N LEU A 39 21.02 -24.87 10.66
CA LEU A 39 21.60 -23.54 10.48
C LEU A 39 20.98 -22.50 11.42
N TYR A 40 19.67 -22.57 11.65
CA TYR A 40 18.91 -21.53 12.35
C TYR A 40 18.11 -22.03 13.55
N GLY A 41 18.19 -23.33 13.88
CA GLY A 41 17.36 -23.93 14.93
C GLY A 41 17.51 -23.29 16.30
N ASP A 42 18.74 -22.93 16.68
CA ASP A 42 19.01 -22.27 17.97
C ASP A 42 18.41 -20.86 18.01
N SER A 43 18.60 -20.07 16.94
CA SER A 43 18.03 -18.71 16.84
C SER A 43 16.50 -18.70 16.85
N ILE A 44 15.85 -19.69 16.23
CA ILE A 44 14.39 -19.83 16.25
C ILE A 44 13.91 -20.14 17.69
N ARG A 45 14.58 -21.06 18.39
CA ARG A 45 14.24 -21.40 19.77
C ARG A 45 14.47 -20.24 20.72
N GLU A 46 15.57 -19.50 20.55
CA GLU A 46 15.88 -18.31 21.33
C GLU A 46 14.80 -17.24 21.18
N LEU A 47 14.41 -16.91 19.94
CA LEU A 47 13.29 -15.99 19.68
C LEU A 47 11.99 -16.46 20.36
N CYS A 48 11.65 -17.74 20.23
CA CYS A 48 10.45 -18.26 20.88
C CYS A 48 10.52 -18.17 22.40
N HIS A 49 11.69 -18.42 22.98
CA HIS A 49 11.91 -18.25 24.41
C HIS A 49 11.77 -16.78 24.84
N GLU A 50 12.32 -15.83 24.10
CA GLU A 50 12.16 -14.39 24.36
C GLU A 50 10.69 -13.97 24.37
N VAL A 51 9.92 -14.41 23.37
CA VAL A 51 8.48 -14.14 23.30
C VAL A 51 7.75 -14.74 24.51
N LEU A 52 8.01 -16.00 24.87
CA LEU A 52 7.37 -16.64 26.03
C LEU A 52 7.73 -15.94 27.35
N VAL A 53 8.99 -15.51 27.50
CA VAL A 53 9.44 -14.75 28.67
C VAL A 53 8.76 -13.39 28.76
N HIS A 54 8.61 -12.68 27.64
CA HIS A 54 7.90 -11.41 27.57
C HIS A 54 6.48 -11.52 28.13
N TYR A 55 5.73 -12.57 27.72
CA TYR A 55 4.37 -12.84 28.21
C TYR A 55 4.32 -13.57 29.56
N ASN A 56 5.46 -13.77 30.24
CA ASN A 56 5.59 -14.54 31.47
C ASN A 56 4.90 -15.91 31.42
N LEU A 57 4.95 -16.58 30.26
CA LEU A 57 4.31 -17.87 30.05
C LEU A 57 5.21 -19.01 30.53
N ARG A 58 4.69 -19.78 31.49
CA ARG A 58 5.35 -20.97 32.06
C ARG A 58 4.47 -22.19 31.89
N ASN A 59 5.10 -23.36 31.94
CA ASN A 59 4.44 -24.67 31.85
C ASN A 59 3.64 -24.82 30.56
N VAL A 60 4.21 -24.39 29.43
CA VAL A 60 3.60 -24.52 28.11
C VAL A 60 4.43 -25.43 27.23
N PHE A 61 3.76 -26.26 26.43
CA PHE A 61 4.38 -26.99 25.34
C PHE A 61 4.11 -26.23 24.04
N VAL A 62 5.18 -25.83 23.35
CA VAL A 62 5.12 -25.13 22.06
C VAL A 62 5.65 -26.05 20.97
N GLU A 63 4.81 -26.32 19.98
CA GLU A 63 5.20 -27.04 18.76
C GLU A 63 5.25 -26.08 17.58
N ILE A 64 6.35 -26.10 16.84
CA ILE A 64 6.59 -25.23 15.69
C ILE A 64 6.94 -26.10 14.49
N GLU A 65 6.11 -26.03 13.45
CA GLU A 65 6.43 -26.58 12.13
C GLU A 65 6.87 -25.41 11.23
N ASP A 66 8.18 -25.29 11.04
CA ASP A 66 8.81 -24.21 10.29
C ASP A 66 9.08 -24.60 8.83
N LYS A 67 8.71 -23.70 7.91
CA LYS A 67 8.98 -23.80 6.47
C LYS A 67 9.84 -22.63 5.98
N GLY A 68 10.84 -22.24 6.77
CA GLY A 68 11.77 -21.15 6.49
C GLY A 68 11.18 -19.78 6.81
N ALA A 69 10.36 -19.69 7.86
CA ALA A 69 9.84 -18.43 8.38
C ALA A 69 10.99 -17.53 8.83
N LEU A 70 10.86 -16.23 8.55
CA LEU A 70 11.77 -15.22 9.12
C LEU A 70 11.30 -14.83 10.54
N PRO A 71 12.20 -14.24 11.36
CA PRO A 71 11.89 -13.90 12.75
C PRO A 71 10.56 -13.13 12.95
N PHE A 72 10.27 -12.17 12.07
CA PHE A 72 9.04 -11.37 12.14
C PHE A 72 7.77 -12.21 11.98
N VAL A 73 7.84 -13.29 11.20
CA VAL A 73 6.74 -14.24 10.98
C VAL A 73 6.58 -15.13 12.19
N THR A 74 7.68 -15.76 12.65
CA THR A 74 7.67 -16.65 13.82
C THR A 74 7.14 -15.93 15.06
N ALA A 75 7.59 -14.70 15.30
CA ALA A 75 7.08 -13.88 16.40
C ALA A 75 5.58 -13.58 16.26
N ALA A 76 5.11 -13.20 15.07
CA ALA A 76 3.69 -12.91 14.84
C ALA A 76 2.79 -14.15 15.04
N ARG A 77 3.22 -15.32 14.55
CA ARG A 77 2.45 -16.58 14.71
C ARG A 77 2.43 -17.01 16.18
N LEU A 78 3.56 -16.95 16.89
CA LEU A 78 3.61 -17.30 18.30
C LEU A 78 2.79 -16.34 19.16
N GLU A 79 2.89 -15.03 18.94
CA GLU A 79 2.07 -14.05 19.62
C GLU A 79 0.56 -14.27 19.39
N SER A 80 0.15 -14.56 18.15
CA SER A 80 -1.25 -14.87 17.86
C SER A 80 -1.75 -16.08 18.66
N ALA A 81 -0.97 -17.17 18.71
CA ALA A 81 -1.32 -18.36 19.47
C ALA A 81 -1.38 -18.07 20.99
N ILE A 82 -0.49 -17.22 21.50
CA ILE A 82 -0.48 -16.77 22.90
C ILE A 82 -1.73 -15.94 23.23
N ARG A 83 -2.09 -14.97 22.38
CA ARG A 83 -3.30 -14.15 22.55
C ARG A 83 -4.56 -15.01 22.58
N GLN A 84 -4.67 -15.98 21.67
CA GLN A 84 -5.79 -16.94 21.67
C GLN A 84 -5.84 -17.81 22.95
N LEU A 85 -4.68 -18.19 23.49
CA LEU A 85 -4.59 -19.04 24.68
C LEU A 85 -4.89 -18.28 25.99
N THR A 86 -4.58 -17.00 26.04
CA THR A 86 -4.54 -16.22 27.29
C THR A 86 -5.55 -15.08 27.34
N GLY A 87 -5.98 -14.55 26.20
CA GLY A 87 -6.74 -13.32 26.10
C GLY A 87 -5.92 -12.05 26.37
N THR A 88 -4.57 -12.12 26.40
CA THR A 88 -3.73 -10.93 26.61
C THR A 88 -3.83 -9.96 25.43
N GLU A 89 -3.74 -8.66 25.73
CA GLU A 89 -3.62 -7.59 24.74
C GLU A 89 -2.18 -7.04 24.63
N GLU A 90 -1.26 -7.51 25.49
CA GLU A 90 0.15 -7.13 25.46
C GLU A 90 0.80 -7.46 24.10
N SER A 91 1.77 -6.64 23.68
CA SER A 91 2.41 -6.74 22.37
C SER A 91 3.90 -6.99 22.48
N PHE A 92 4.39 -7.98 21.74
CA PHE A 92 5.82 -8.22 21.56
C PHE A 92 6.29 -7.62 20.23
N SER A 93 7.21 -6.64 20.30
CA SER A 93 7.74 -5.97 19.11
C SER A 93 9.22 -6.26 18.92
N LEU A 94 9.58 -6.77 17.73
CA LEU A 94 10.97 -6.92 17.30
C LEU A 94 11.64 -5.56 17.08
N PRO A 95 12.99 -5.44 17.03
CA PRO A 95 13.65 -4.20 16.63
C PRO A 95 13.21 -3.70 15.25
N ILE A 96 13.26 -2.38 15.04
CA ILE A 96 12.98 -1.78 13.72
C ILE A 96 14.23 -1.88 12.85
N GLU A 97 14.09 -2.36 11.62
CA GLU A 97 15.12 -2.31 10.59
C GLU A 97 15.30 -0.87 10.12
N THR A 98 16.46 -0.30 10.44
CA THR A 98 16.74 1.13 10.18
C THR A 98 16.74 1.49 8.70
N ARG A 99 17.05 0.54 7.81
CA ARG A 99 16.97 0.75 6.35
C ARG A 99 15.55 1.00 5.87
N SER A 100 14.56 0.52 6.60
CA SER A 100 13.14 0.73 6.32
C SER A 100 12.62 2.08 6.83
N LEU A 101 13.45 2.94 7.42
CA LEU A 101 13.05 4.23 7.99
C LEU A 101 13.18 5.39 6.99
N HIS A 102 12.32 5.41 5.97
CA HIS A 102 12.11 6.60 5.13
C HIS A 102 10.76 7.25 5.38
N ARG A 103 10.76 8.59 5.39
CA ARG A 103 9.55 9.40 5.36
C ARG A 103 8.96 9.41 3.95
N THR A 104 7.65 9.56 3.87
CA THR A 104 6.96 9.81 2.61
C THR A 104 6.56 11.29 2.50
N ARG A 105 6.03 11.69 1.35
CA ARG A 105 5.49 13.03 1.10
C ARG A 105 4.09 12.95 0.51
N ARG A 106 3.26 13.95 0.79
CA ARG A 106 1.89 14.02 0.25
C ARG A 106 1.87 13.97 -1.28
N ASP A 107 2.80 14.66 -1.92
CA ASP A 107 2.91 14.83 -3.38
C ASP A 107 3.80 13.78 -4.07
N ARG A 108 4.30 12.76 -3.36
CA ARG A 108 5.11 11.68 -3.95
C ARG A 108 4.37 10.98 -5.09
N THR A 109 5.10 10.54 -6.10
CA THR A 109 4.57 9.74 -7.21
C THR A 109 4.02 8.39 -6.74
N ARG A 110 2.83 8.01 -7.25
CA ARG A 110 2.14 6.75 -6.93
C ARG A 110 1.62 6.06 -8.19
N ARG A 111 2.49 5.85 -9.20
CA ARG A 111 2.11 5.21 -10.49
C ARG A 111 1.64 3.78 -10.27
N THR A 112 2.33 3.06 -9.40
CA THR A 112 2.11 1.64 -9.10
C THR A 112 1.95 1.40 -7.61
N ARG A 113 1.00 0.53 -7.24
CA ARG A 113 0.83 0.08 -5.86
C ARG A 113 0.54 -1.42 -5.84
N LEU A 114 1.47 -2.22 -5.30
CA LEU A 114 1.39 -3.67 -5.30
C LEU A 114 0.62 -4.18 -4.07
N TYR A 115 -0.52 -4.82 -4.29
CA TYR A 115 -1.32 -5.45 -3.24
C TYR A 115 -0.72 -6.79 -2.82
N LEU A 116 -0.52 -6.95 -1.51
CA LEU A 116 -0.03 -8.18 -0.89
C LEU A 116 -0.97 -8.57 0.26
N PRO A 117 -1.52 -9.79 0.28
CA PRO A 117 -2.32 -10.26 1.41
C PRO A 117 -1.53 -10.22 2.72
N GLY A 118 -2.09 -9.54 3.72
CA GLY A 118 -1.46 -9.29 5.02
C GLY A 118 -1.21 -10.55 5.85
N ASN A 119 -1.80 -11.69 5.47
CA ASN A 119 -1.60 -13.00 6.09
C ASN A 119 -0.60 -13.90 5.33
N ASN A 120 -0.02 -13.44 4.22
CA ASN A 120 0.88 -14.20 3.35
C ASN A 120 2.31 -13.62 3.35
N PRO A 121 3.15 -14.01 4.33
CA PRO A 121 4.48 -13.40 4.53
C PRO A 121 5.43 -13.62 3.36
N LYS A 122 5.29 -14.74 2.64
CA LYS A 122 6.12 -15.09 1.48
C LYS A 122 6.15 -13.97 0.44
N LEU A 123 5.00 -13.32 0.22
CA LEU A 123 4.87 -12.27 -0.79
C LEU A 123 5.50 -10.94 -0.34
N MET A 124 5.65 -10.72 0.96
CA MET A 124 6.22 -9.50 1.52
C MET A 124 7.75 -9.45 1.35
N LEU A 125 8.42 -10.59 1.50
CA LEU A 125 9.89 -10.67 1.58
C LEU A 125 10.62 -10.04 0.39
N ASN A 126 10.11 -10.25 -0.82
CA ASN A 126 10.73 -9.81 -2.06
C ASN A 126 9.95 -8.65 -2.70
N ALA A 127 9.00 -8.03 -1.99
CA ALA A 127 8.15 -7.03 -2.61
C ALA A 127 8.94 -5.78 -3.03
N GLY A 128 9.95 -5.39 -2.25
CA GLY A 128 10.77 -4.20 -2.51
C GLY A 128 11.60 -4.27 -3.80
N ILE A 129 11.96 -5.48 -4.27
CA ILE A 129 12.81 -5.62 -5.46
C ILE A 129 12.05 -5.43 -6.78
N TYR A 130 10.72 -5.39 -6.76
CA TYR A 130 9.92 -5.25 -7.98
C TYR A 130 9.77 -3.80 -8.47
N GLY A 131 10.21 -2.81 -7.68
CA GLY A 131 10.20 -1.40 -8.09
C GLY A 131 8.82 -0.76 -8.16
N SER A 132 7.88 -1.21 -7.32
CA SER A 132 6.57 -0.55 -7.18
C SER A 132 6.71 0.76 -6.40
N ASP A 133 6.00 1.82 -6.81
CA ASP A 133 6.02 3.10 -6.09
C ASP A 133 5.41 2.95 -4.68
N GLY A 134 4.46 2.04 -4.47
CA GLY A 134 3.94 1.66 -3.16
C GLY A 134 3.73 0.16 -3.01
N ILE A 135 3.76 -0.32 -1.77
CA ILE A 135 3.42 -1.70 -1.41
C ILE A 135 2.30 -1.64 -0.39
N ILE A 136 1.19 -2.30 -0.71
CA ILE A 136 -0.01 -2.36 0.13
C ILE A 136 -0.03 -3.70 0.85
N LEU A 137 0.15 -3.66 2.16
CA LEU A 137 -0.11 -4.79 3.05
C LEU A 137 -1.61 -4.78 3.36
N ASP A 138 -2.32 -5.76 2.83
CA ASP A 138 -3.78 -5.77 2.85
C ASP A 138 -4.34 -6.52 4.07
N LEU A 139 -5.10 -5.84 4.92
CA LEU A 139 -5.81 -6.44 6.04
C LEU A 139 -7.28 -6.73 5.71
N GLU A 140 -7.76 -6.38 4.53
CA GLU A 140 -9.18 -6.40 4.15
C GLU A 140 -9.54 -7.60 3.26
N ASP A 141 -10.00 -7.43 2.02
CA ASP A 141 -10.66 -8.50 1.25
C ASP A 141 -9.78 -9.75 1.00
N SER A 142 -8.45 -9.60 0.96
CA SER A 142 -7.55 -10.74 0.77
C SER A 142 -7.31 -11.60 2.03
N VAL A 143 -7.86 -11.19 3.17
CA VAL A 143 -7.71 -11.87 4.46
C VAL A 143 -9.05 -12.40 4.94
N ALA A 144 -9.13 -13.71 5.16
CA ALA A 144 -10.31 -14.34 5.73
C ALA A 144 -10.62 -13.80 7.15
N PRO A 145 -11.91 -13.71 7.56
CA PRO A 145 -12.29 -13.14 8.85
C PRO A 145 -11.56 -13.74 10.08
N ASP A 146 -11.38 -15.05 10.10
CA ASP A 146 -10.69 -15.80 11.16
C ASP A 146 -9.17 -15.56 11.19
N LYS A 147 -8.61 -14.98 10.12
CA LYS A 147 -7.18 -14.68 9.98
C LYS A 147 -6.83 -13.22 10.21
N LYS A 148 -7.79 -12.34 10.52
CA LYS A 148 -7.56 -10.90 10.69
C LYS A 148 -6.58 -10.58 11.82
N VAL A 149 -6.73 -11.22 12.99
CA VAL A 149 -5.83 -11.02 14.13
C VAL A 149 -4.40 -11.44 13.78
N GLU A 150 -4.25 -12.60 13.14
CA GLU A 150 -2.94 -13.06 12.65
C GLU A 150 -2.33 -12.08 11.63
N ALA A 151 -3.14 -11.57 10.71
CA ALA A 151 -2.70 -10.62 9.68
C ALA A 151 -2.23 -9.29 10.29
N ARG A 152 -2.96 -8.74 11.27
CA ARG A 152 -2.55 -7.51 11.98
C ARG A 152 -1.16 -7.62 12.58
N LEU A 153 -0.90 -8.72 13.31
CA LEU A 153 0.40 -8.97 13.93
C LEU A 153 1.50 -9.18 12.88
N LEU A 154 1.18 -9.86 11.78
CA LEU A 154 2.12 -10.09 10.71
C LEU A 154 2.48 -8.79 9.97
N VAL A 155 1.48 -7.96 9.66
CA VAL A 155 1.66 -6.64 9.03
C VAL A 155 2.44 -5.71 9.95
N ARG A 156 2.08 -5.62 11.24
CA ARG A 156 2.82 -4.88 12.28
C ARG A 156 4.31 -5.25 12.23
N ASN A 157 4.60 -6.55 12.30
CA ASN A 157 5.98 -7.03 12.32
C ASN A 157 6.69 -6.83 10.97
N ALA A 158 5.99 -6.96 9.84
CA ALA A 158 6.55 -6.74 8.52
C ALA A 158 6.95 -5.28 8.30
N LEU A 159 6.14 -4.32 8.75
CA LEU A 159 6.47 -2.88 8.68
C LEU A 159 7.77 -2.54 9.44
N ARG A 160 8.05 -3.27 10.52
CA ARG A 160 9.28 -3.10 11.32
C ARG A 160 10.49 -3.80 10.71
N ALA A 161 10.32 -4.97 10.09
CA ALA A 161 11.42 -5.88 9.80
C ALA A 161 11.74 -6.08 8.30
N VAL A 162 10.81 -5.75 7.40
CA VAL A 162 11.00 -5.97 5.96
C VAL A 162 11.49 -4.69 5.30
N ASP A 163 12.54 -4.81 4.51
CA ASP A 163 13.03 -3.74 3.64
C ASP A 163 12.24 -3.74 2.33
N PHE A 164 11.39 -2.73 2.19
CA PHE A 164 10.57 -2.50 1.00
C PHE A 164 11.26 -1.60 -0.03
N GLY A 165 12.55 -1.29 0.14
CA GLY A 165 13.28 -0.34 -0.70
C GLY A 165 12.64 1.04 -0.64
N ASP A 166 12.60 1.74 -1.78
CA ASP A 166 12.02 3.08 -1.87
C ASP A 166 10.48 3.11 -1.87
N ALA A 167 9.81 1.94 -1.88
CA ALA A 167 8.36 1.87 -1.95
C ALA A 167 7.72 2.53 -0.71
N GLU A 168 6.61 3.22 -0.92
CA GLU A 168 5.79 3.72 0.19
C GLU A 168 5.13 2.55 0.90
N ARG A 169 5.29 2.48 2.23
CA ARG A 169 4.69 1.44 3.07
C ARG A 169 3.23 1.75 3.30
N MET A 170 2.36 1.05 2.60
CA MET A 170 0.93 1.26 2.66
C MET A 170 0.24 0.10 3.40
N VAL A 171 -0.83 0.40 4.12
CA VAL A 171 -1.72 -0.64 4.69
C VAL A 171 -3.15 -0.33 4.28
N ARG A 172 -3.84 -1.32 3.71
CA ARG A 172 -5.30 -1.26 3.55
C ARG A 172 -5.93 -1.86 4.78
N ILE A 173 -6.55 -1.01 5.61
CA ILE A 173 -7.27 -1.43 6.80
C ILE A 173 -8.60 -2.05 6.40
N ASN A 174 -9.27 -2.72 7.33
CA ASN A 174 -10.64 -3.18 7.18
C ASN A 174 -11.60 -1.99 7.04
N GLN A 175 -12.78 -2.25 6.48
CA GLN A 175 -13.86 -1.27 6.48
C GLN A 175 -14.19 -0.82 7.90
N LEU A 176 -14.53 0.46 8.06
CA LEU A 176 -14.96 0.99 9.36
C LEU A 176 -16.28 0.34 9.81
N PRO A 177 -16.46 0.07 11.12
CA PRO A 177 -15.60 0.49 12.24
C PRO A 177 -14.40 -0.43 12.53
N ALA A 178 -14.34 -1.65 11.99
CA ALA A 178 -13.29 -2.62 12.31
C ALA A 178 -11.88 -2.12 11.95
N GLY A 179 -11.75 -1.31 10.90
CA GLY A 179 -10.49 -0.66 10.53
C GLY A 179 -9.88 0.25 11.59
N LEU A 180 -10.68 0.81 12.52
CA LEU A 180 -10.15 1.65 13.60
C LEU A 180 -9.28 0.87 14.60
N GLU A 181 -9.55 -0.43 14.75
CA GLU A 181 -8.72 -1.33 15.56
C GLU A 181 -7.42 -1.69 14.83
N ASP A 182 -7.43 -1.76 13.50
CA ASP A 182 -6.21 -2.05 12.73
C ASP A 182 -5.15 -0.96 12.95
N LEU A 183 -5.59 0.29 13.13
CA LEU A 183 -4.72 1.44 13.37
C LEU A 183 -3.85 1.27 14.62
N ASP A 184 -4.36 0.64 15.68
CA ASP A 184 -3.58 0.38 16.90
C ASP A 184 -2.35 -0.50 16.67
N TYR A 185 -2.43 -1.36 15.64
CA TYR A 185 -1.35 -2.28 15.29
C TYR A 185 -0.35 -1.68 14.31
N ILE A 186 -0.71 -0.67 13.52
CA ILE A 186 0.12 -0.24 12.38
C ILE A 186 0.65 1.18 12.51
N ILE A 187 -0.09 2.08 13.18
CA ILE A 187 0.32 3.48 13.33
C ILE A 187 1.62 3.63 14.12
N PRO A 188 1.87 2.85 15.20
CA PRO A 188 3.17 2.90 15.89
C PRO A 188 4.35 2.39 15.05
N GLU A 189 4.09 1.75 13.90
CA GLU A 189 5.04 0.86 13.21
C GLU A 189 5.54 1.38 11.86
N GLN A 190 5.72 2.70 11.72
CA GLN A 190 6.35 3.29 10.52
C GLN A 190 5.54 3.14 9.22
N VAL A 191 4.23 2.89 9.31
CA VAL A 191 3.34 2.98 8.14
C VAL A 191 3.37 4.39 7.57
N ASN A 192 3.36 4.51 6.25
CA ASN A 192 3.40 5.78 5.54
C ASN A 192 2.03 6.26 5.10
N LEU A 193 1.18 5.33 4.67
CA LEU A 193 -0.12 5.66 4.10
C LEU A 193 -1.17 4.60 4.41
N ILE A 194 -2.36 5.04 4.80
CA ILE A 194 -3.51 4.18 5.12
C ILE A 194 -4.52 4.25 3.98
N LEU A 195 -4.87 3.10 3.43
CA LEU A 195 -5.99 2.97 2.51
C LEU A 195 -7.26 2.66 3.29
N ILE A 196 -8.31 3.46 3.07
CA ILE A 196 -9.59 3.34 3.76
C ILE A 196 -10.60 2.79 2.75
N PRO A 197 -10.91 1.47 2.76
CA PRO A 197 -11.78 0.86 1.77
C PRO A 197 -13.24 1.29 1.99
N LYS A 198 -14.04 1.15 0.93
CA LYS A 198 -15.51 1.31 0.95
C LYS A 198 -15.93 2.62 1.63
N CYS A 199 -15.23 3.70 1.29
CA CYS A 199 -15.43 5.02 1.89
C CYS A 199 -16.60 5.75 1.21
N GLU A 200 -17.54 6.23 2.01
CA GLU A 200 -18.83 6.79 1.57
C GLU A 200 -19.02 8.25 1.98
N ASN A 201 -18.32 8.75 2.99
CA ASN A 201 -18.48 10.11 3.50
C ASN A 201 -17.21 10.65 4.18
N ALA A 202 -17.15 11.97 4.34
CA ALA A 202 -15.99 12.64 4.98
C ALA A 202 -15.83 12.29 6.46
N GLN A 203 -16.90 11.93 7.17
CA GLN A 203 -16.83 11.60 8.60
C GLN A 203 -15.96 10.35 8.85
N GLN A 204 -15.95 9.39 7.92
CA GLN A 204 -15.05 8.22 8.03
C GLN A 204 -13.57 8.62 7.99
N ILE A 205 -13.23 9.68 7.25
CA ILE A 205 -11.86 10.22 7.22
C ILE A 205 -11.51 10.87 8.55
N VAL A 206 -12.44 11.68 9.09
CA VAL A 206 -12.28 12.32 10.41
C VAL A 206 -12.10 11.29 11.52
N GLN A 207 -12.88 10.19 11.50
CA GLN A 207 -12.74 9.11 12.48
C GLN A 207 -11.35 8.44 12.44
N VAL A 208 -10.78 8.27 11.25
CA VAL A 208 -9.43 7.71 11.09
C VAL A 208 -8.39 8.69 11.62
N GLU A 209 -8.48 9.98 11.30
CA GLU A 209 -7.59 11.02 11.84
C GLU A 209 -7.63 11.07 13.37
N GLU A 210 -8.81 11.19 13.96
CA GLU A 210 -8.99 11.23 15.43
C GLU A 210 -8.37 10.00 16.10
N ARG A 211 -8.47 8.82 15.47
CA ARG A 211 -7.85 7.60 15.99
C ARG A 211 -6.32 7.65 15.89
N ILE A 212 -5.77 8.13 14.78
CA ILE A 212 -4.33 8.31 14.58
C ILE A 212 -3.78 9.31 15.61
N GLU A 213 -4.42 10.47 15.77
CA GLU A 213 -4.04 11.50 16.74
C GLU A 213 -4.07 10.96 18.17
N LYS A 214 -5.10 10.18 18.52
CA LYS A 214 -5.20 9.53 19.84
C LYS A 214 -4.07 8.53 20.09
N ILE A 215 -3.66 7.77 19.08
CA ILE A 215 -2.57 6.78 19.21
C ILE A 215 -1.22 7.49 19.38
N LEU A 216 -0.98 8.56 18.60
CA LEU A 216 0.32 9.25 18.59
C LEU A 216 0.43 10.36 19.65
N GLY A 217 -0.69 10.83 20.19
CA GLY A 217 -0.74 11.94 21.15
C GLY A 217 -0.38 13.30 20.53
N GLN A 218 -0.48 13.45 19.21
CA GLN A 218 -0.19 14.70 18.50
C GLN A 218 -1.01 14.81 17.21
N GLU A 219 -1.31 16.04 16.81
CA GLU A 219 -1.92 16.40 15.52
C GLU A 219 -0.86 16.48 14.40
N ASN A 220 -1.30 16.53 13.15
CA ASN A 220 -0.46 16.74 11.96
C ASN A 220 0.70 15.75 11.83
N THR A 221 0.37 14.52 11.49
CA THR A 221 1.31 13.41 11.37
C THR A 221 1.83 13.28 9.93
N ASP A 222 3.01 12.68 9.75
CA ASP A 222 3.55 12.32 8.43
C ASP A 222 2.90 11.01 7.88
N ILE A 223 1.68 10.68 8.32
CA ILE A 223 0.90 9.51 7.86
C ILE A 223 -0.24 10.00 6.97
N TYR A 224 -0.23 9.58 5.72
CA TYR A 224 -1.20 10.03 4.72
C TYR A 224 -2.37 9.07 4.56
N LEU A 225 -3.47 9.57 4.02
CA LEU A 225 -4.70 8.81 3.79
C LEU A 225 -5.00 8.68 2.30
N MET A 226 -5.54 7.53 1.92
CA MET A 226 -6.04 7.24 0.59
C MET A 226 -7.39 6.52 0.68
N PRO A 227 -8.51 7.27 0.66
CA PRO A 227 -9.82 6.66 0.62
C PRO A 227 -10.01 5.92 -0.70
N ILE A 228 -10.68 4.76 -0.65
CA ILE A 228 -11.07 4.00 -1.84
C ILE A 228 -12.58 4.16 -2.03
N ILE A 229 -12.94 4.65 -3.21
CA ILE A 229 -14.32 4.82 -3.66
C ILE A 229 -14.76 3.57 -4.38
N GLU A 230 -15.71 2.84 -3.79
CA GLU A 230 -16.04 1.46 -4.18
C GLU A 230 -17.55 1.23 -4.25
N ASN A 231 -18.36 2.29 -4.18
CA ASN A 231 -19.82 2.22 -4.29
C ASN A 231 -20.40 3.54 -4.81
N ALA A 232 -21.69 3.54 -5.17
CA ALA A 232 -22.36 4.69 -5.76
C ALA A 232 -22.36 5.92 -4.85
N LEU A 233 -22.56 5.73 -3.54
CA LEU A 233 -22.58 6.84 -2.58
C LEU A 233 -21.22 7.51 -2.47
N GLY A 234 -20.14 6.72 -2.40
CA GLY A 234 -18.77 7.22 -2.40
C GLY A 234 -18.43 8.00 -3.67
N VAL A 235 -18.95 7.59 -4.83
CA VAL A 235 -18.78 8.34 -6.09
C VAL A 235 -19.46 9.71 -6.02
N VAL A 236 -20.68 9.77 -5.50
CA VAL A 236 -21.42 11.04 -5.31
C VAL A 236 -20.69 11.97 -4.34
N ASN A 237 -20.11 11.41 -3.26
CA ASN A 237 -19.44 12.17 -2.20
C ASN A 237 -17.92 12.33 -2.41
N ALA A 238 -17.37 11.93 -3.56
CA ALA A 238 -15.94 11.80 -3.79
C ALA A 238 -15.14 13.08 -3.46
N TYR A 239 -15.67 14.26 -3.78
CA TYR A 239 -14.99 15.54 -3.49
C TYR A 239 -14.98 15.87 -1.99
N GLU A 240 -16.07 15.59 -1.29
CA GLU A 240 -16.18 15.81 0.15
C GLU A 240 -15.20 14.91 0.89
N ILE A 241 -15.16 13.62 0.52
CA ILE A 241 -14.21 12.64 1.05
C ILE A 241 -12.77 13.09 0.80
N ALA A 242 -12.44 13.49 -0.43
CA ALA A 242 -11.08 13.91 -0.79
C ALA A 242 -10.63 15.20 -0.09
N SER A 243 -11.57 16.05 0.32
CA SER A 243 -11.29 17.34 0.97
C SER A 243 -11.38 17.27 2.51
N ALA A 244 -11.69 16.10 3.07
CA ALA A 244 -12.00 15.94 4.48
C ALA A 244 -10.80 16.17 5.42
N SER A 245 -9.57 15.99 4.94
CA SER A 245 -8.35 16.21 5.72
C SER A 245 -7.17 16.65 4.85
N PRO A 246 -6.24 17.48 5.38
CA PRO A 246 -4.98 17.80 4.70
C PRO A 246 -4.09 16.57 4.44
N ASN A 247 -4.22 15.50 5.24
CA ASN A 247 -3.43 14.28 5.08
C ASN A 247 -3.99 13.34 4.00
N VAL A 248 -5.17 13.62 3.43
CA VAL A 248 -5.60 12.92 2.22
C VAL A 248 -4.63 13.28 1.10
N ALA A 249 -3.88 12.28 0.63
CA ALA A 249 -2.86 12.43 -0.41
C ALA A 249 -3.34 11.95 -1.78
N ALA A 250 -4.31 11.02 -1.79
CA ALA A 250 -4.83 10.41 -2.99
C ALA A 250 -6.27 9.93 -2.79
N LEU A 251 -7.01 9.79 -3.89
CA LEU A 251 -8.32 9.17 -3.93
C LEU A 251 -8.27 8.01 -4.94
N ALA A 252 -8.56 6.80 -4.48
CA ALA A 252 -8.58 5.61 -5.32
C ALA A 252 -10.01 5.22 -5.69
N ILE A 253 -10.19 4.50 -6.80
CA ILE A 253 -11.44 3.83 -7.16
C ILE A 253 -11.24 2.32 -7.19
N GLY A 254 -12.19 1.55 -6.66
CA GLY A 254 -12.22 0.09 -6.74
C GLY A 254 -13.42 -0.38 -7.57
N LEU A 255 -13.16 -0.93 -8.76
CA LEU A 255 -14.22 -1.19 -9.74
C LEU A 255 -15.00 -2.48 -9.49
N GLU A 256 -14.39 -3.51 -8.89
CA GLU A 256 -15.08 -4.77 -8.63
C GLU A 256 -16.26 -4.55 -7.67
N ASP A 257 -15.98 -4.00 -6.49
CA ASP A 257 -17.01 -3.65 -5.50
C ASP A 257 -18.00 -2.62 -6.04
N TYR A 258 -17.53 -1.60 -6.78
CA TYR A 258 -18.41 -0.59 -7.36
C TYR A 258 -19.42 -1.19 -8.35
N THR A 259 -18.98 -2.08 -9.23
CA THR A 259 -19.89 -2.72 -10.19
C THR A 259 -20.85 -3.68 -9.49
N ALA A 260 -20.42 -4.36 -8.43
CA ALA A 260 -21.29 -5.17 -7.59
C ALA A 260 -22.37 -4.33 -6.89
N ASP A 261 -22.01 -3.18 -6.32
CA ASP A 261 -22.94 -2.23 -5.69
C ASP A 261 -23.98 -1.69 -6.68
N LEU A 262 -23.55 -1.36 -7.90
CA LEU A 262 -24.46 -0.94 -8.97
C LEU A 262 -25.36 -2.06 -9.51
N GLY A 263 -25.01 -3.34 -9.27
CA GLY A 263 -25.64 -4.47 -9.95
C GLY A 263 -25.29 -4.56 -11.44
N ALA A 264 -24.13 -4.05 -11.83
CA ALA A 264 -23.60 -4.10 -13.21
C ALA A 264 -22.49 -5.15 -13.33
N GLN A 265 -22.30 -5.68 -14.54
CA GLN A 265 -21.15 -6.53 -14.83
C GLN A 265 -19.97 -5.67 -15.30
N ARG A 266 -18.79 -5.88 -14.70
CA ARG A 266 -17.54 -5.27 -15.17
C ARG A 266 -17.22 -5.71 -16.59
N THR A 267 -16.91 -4.76 -17.47
CA THR A 267 -16.57 -5.05 -18.86
C THR A 267 -15.17 -4.55 -19.22
N ALA A 268 -14.57 -5.13 -20.26
CA ALA A 268 -13.29 -4.63 -20.78
C ALA A 268 -13.40 -3.23 -21.41
N GLU A 269 -14.60 -2.83 -21.85
CA GLU A 269 -14.85 -1.51 -22.43
C GLU A 269 -15.00 -0.42 -21.35
N GLY A 270 -15.36 -0.80 -20.12
CA GLY A 270 -15.43 0.11 -18.98
C GLY A 270 -16.56 1.17 -19.04
N ARG A 271 -17.55 1.03 -19.93
CA ARG A 271 -18.67 1.98 -20.05
C ARG A 271 -19.48 2.08 -18.75
N GLU A 272 -19.65 0.98 -18.04
CA GLU A 272 -20.35 0.90 -16.76
C GLU A 272 -19.65 1.69 -15.64
N SER A 273 -18.34 1.88 -15.75
CA SER A 273 -17.51 2.60 -14.76
C SER A 273 -17.07 3.99 -15.22
N PHE A 274 -17.34 4.36 -16.47
CA PHE A 274 -16.87 5.62 -17.06
C PHE A 274 -17.25 6.86 -16.26
N TYR A 275 -18.51 6.94 -15.81
CA TYR A 275 -18.98 8.06 -14.98
C TYR A 275 -18.21 8.11 -13.66
N ALA A 276 -18.12 7.00 -12.92
CA ALA A 276 -17.44 6.95 -11.63
C ALA A 276 -15.95 7.28 -11.74
N ARG A 277 -15.26 6.71 -12.72
CA ARG A 277 -13.84 7.01 -13.00
C ARG A 277 -13.66 8.50 -13.27
N SER A 278 -14.49 9.08 -14.14
CA SER A 278 -14.44 10.52 -14.46
C SER A 278 -14.78 11.41 -13.26
N ALA A 279 -15.75 11.02 -12.44
CA ALA A 279 -16.15 11.74 -11.24
C ALA A 279 -15.03 11.75 -10.19
N VAL A 280 -14.42 10.59 -9.92
CA VAL A 280 -13.29 10.43 -8.99
C VAL A 280 -12.08 11.26 -9.46
N VAL A 281 -11.77 11.26 -10.76
CA VAL A 281 -10.68 12.10 -11.30
C VAL A 281 -10.95 13.58 -11.03
N ASN A 282 -12.15 14.08 -11.35
CA ASN A 282 -12.49 15.48 -11.14
C ASN A 282 -12.47 15.85 -9.65
N ALA A 283 -13.05 15.01 -8.79
CA ALA A 283 -13.05 15.20 -7.34
C ALA A 283 -11.63 15.28 -6.76
N ALA A 284 -10.77 14.32 -7.11
CA ALA A 284 -9.39 14.28 -6.65
C ALA A 284 -8.61 15.53 -7.09
N ARG A 285 -8.73 15.92 -8.37
CA ARG A 285 -8.04 17.10 -8.90
C ARG A 285 -8.55 18.40 -8.29
N ALA A 286 -9.86 18.51 -8.04
CA ALA A 286 -10.46 19.65 -7.36
C ALA A 286 -9.97 19.78 -5.91
N ALA A 287 -9.79 18.67 -5.20
CA ALA A 287 -9.23 18.63 -3.84
C ALA A 287 -7.70 18.71 -3.79
N GLY A 288 -7.01 18.77 -4.95
CA GLY A 288 -5.55 18.82 -5.00
C GLY A 288 -4.87 17.53 -4.52
N VAL A 289 -5.51 16.37 -4.73
CA VAL A 289 -4.99 15.03 -4.41
C VAL A 289 -4.83 14.20 -5.68
N GLN A 290 -4.08 13.10 -5.59
CA GLN A 290 -3.83 12.23 -6.74
C GLN A 290 -5.03 11.30 -7.01
N PRO A 291 -5.62 11.31 -8.23
CA PRO A 291 -6.57 10.28 -8.62
C PRO A 291 -5.84 8.99 -8.96
N ILE A 292 -6.26 7.86 -8.38
CA ILE A 292 -5.65 6.55 -8.63
C ILE A 292 -6.71 5.56 -9.13
N ASP A 293 -6.41 4.88 -10.24
CA ASP A 293 -7.34 3.92 -10.83
C ASP A 293 -7.30 2.55 -10.11
N SER A 294 -8.29 1.73 -10.44
CA SER A 294 -8.50 0.39 -9.91
C SER A 294 -7.44 -0.60 -10.36
N VAL A 295 -7.46 -1.79 -9.75
CA VAL A 295 -6.63 -2.93 -10.18
C VAL A 295 -7.07 -3.49 -11.53
N PHE A 296 -6.11 -4.08 -12.24
CA PHE A 296 -6.35 -4.91 -13.41
C PHE A 296 -6.30 -6.40 -13.03
N SER A 297 -7.40 -7.11 -13.23
CA SER A 297 -7.61 -8.47 -12.72
C SER A 297 -6.89 -9.55 -13.54
N GLU A 298 -6.73 -9.35 -14.85
CA GLU A 298 -6.11 -10.34 -15.73
C GLU A 298 -4.57 -10.29 -15.59
N ILE A 299 -4.00 -11.33 -14.96
CA ILE A 299 -2.56 -11.36 -14.63
C ILE A 299 -1.70 -11.69 -15.85
N ASP A 300 -2.23 -12.47 -16.80
CA ASP A 300 -1.45 -13.01 -17.92
C ASP A 300 -1.51 -12.15 -19.18
N ASP A 301 -2.43 -11.19 -19.28
CA ASP A 301 -2.62 -10.34 -20.46
C ASP A 301 -2.00 -8.94 -20.26
N MET A 302 -0.71 -8.84 -20.56
CA MET A 302 0.04 -7.57 -20.43
C MET A 302 -0.28 -6.56 -21.53
N ASP A 303 -0.82 -6.99 -22.67
CA ASP A 303 -1.22 -6.08 -23.74
C ASP A 303 -2.55 -5.40 -23.40
N ALA A 304 -3.52 -6.15 -22.87
CA ALA A 304 -4.74 -5.59 -22.32
C ALA A 304 -4.45 -4.65 -21.14
N LEU A 305 -3.51 -5.02 -20.25
CA LEU A 305 -3.05 -4.12 -19.19
C LEU A 305 -2.47 -2.81 -19.77
N ARG A 306 -1.63 -2.89 -20.80
CA ARG A 306 -1.02 -1.70 -21.42
C ARG A 306 -2.10 -0.76 -21.97
N ASN A 307 -3.11 -1.29 -22.64
CA ASN A 307 -4.23 -0.50 -23.15
C ASN A 307 -5.04 0.13 -22.01
N ASN A 308 -5.31 -0.62 -20.94
CA ASN A 308 -6.02 -0.12 -19.77
C ASN A 308 -5.24 1.02 -19.06
N VAL A 309 -3.91 0.89 -18.96
CA VAL A 309 -3.03 1.96 -18.42
C VAL A 309 -3.11 3.22 -19.27
N LEU A 310 -3.05 3.09 -20.60
CA LEU A 310 -3.14 4.24 -21.50
C LEU A 310 -4.48 4.95 -21.40
N GLU A 311 -5.58 4.19 -21.31
CA GLU A 311 -6.91 4.75 -21.10
C GLU A 311 -7.03 5.47 -19.75
N SER A 312 -6.51 4.86 -18.69
CA SER A 312 -6.49 5.44 -17.33
C SER A 312 -5.69 6.75 -17.30
N LYS A 313 -4.49 6.78 -17.92
CA LYS A 313 -3.69 8.00 -18.09
C LYS A 313 -4.45 9.05 -18.89
N ALA A 314 -5.16 8.67 -19.96
CA ALA A 314 -5.94 9.59 -20.79
C ALA A 314 -7.13 10.22 -20.05
N LEU A 315 -7.78 9.48 -19.13
CA LEU A 315 -8.83 10.02 -18.25
C LEU A 315 -8.28 11.00 -17.20
N GLY A 316 -6.98 10.93 -16.89
CA GLY A 316 -6.31 11.84 -15.96
C GLY A 316 -5.88 11.22 -14.62
N PHE A 317 -5.95 9.89 -14.49
CA PHE A 317 -5.38 9.17 -13.36
C PHE A 317 -3.85 9.32 -13.29
N ALA A 318 -3.30 9.28 -12.09
CA ALA A 318 -1.87 9.41 -11.81
C ALA A 318 -1.17 8.05 -11.58
N GLY A 319 -1.94 6.98 -11.47
CA GLY A 319 -1.45 5.62 -11.27
C GLY A 319 -2.59 4.63 -11.13
N MET A 320 -2.26 3.39 -10.83
CA MET A 320 -3.24 2.33 -10.56
C MET A 320 -2.71 1.27 -9.60
N GLY A 321 -3.60 0.42 -9.10
CA GLY A 321 -3.22 -0.76 -8.31
C GLY A 321 -2.73 -1.92 -9.18
N CYS A 322 -1.84 -2.75 -8.65
CA CYS A 322 -1.45 -4.02 -9.25
C CYS A 322 -1.55 -5.17 -8.25
N ILE A 323 -1.90 -6.34 -8.75
CA ILE A 323 -2.09 -7.57 -7.95
C ILE A 323 -1.02 -8.62 -8.24
N HIS A 324 -0.13 -8.34 -9.19
CA HIS A 324 0.97 -9.23 -9.54
C HIS A 324 2.24 -8.46 -9.92
N PRO A 325 3.45 -8.88 -9.47
CA PRO A 325 4.70 -8.18 -9.78
C PRO A 325 4.97 -7.92 -11.26
N ARG A 326 4.52 -8.82 -12.15
CA ARG A 326 4.67 -8.66 -13.62
C ARG A 326 3.96 -7.43 -14.19
N GLN A 327 2.95 -6.91 -13.49
CA GLN A 327 2.21 -5.71 -13.91
C GLN A 327 3.00 -4.42 -13.61
N VAL A 328 3.91 -4.44 -12.62
CA VAL A 328 4.64 -3.25 -12.15
C VAL A 328 5.40 -2.54 -13.27
N PRO A 329 6.22 -3.21 -14.11
CA PRO A 329 6.96 -2.53 -15.18
C PRO A 329 6.04 -1.87 -16.21
N VAL A 330 4.95 -2.56 -16.61
CA VAL A 330 3.99 -2.06 -17.62
C VAL A 330 3.29 -0.80 -17.14
N ILE A 331 2.85 -0.80 -15.88
CA ILE A 331 2.15 0.35 -15.29
C ILE A 331 3.13 1.52 -15.06
N ASN A 332 4.31 1.26 -14.52
CA ASN A 332 5.34 2.28 -14.33
C ASN A 332 5.72 2.95 -15.66
N GLU A 333 5.90 2.17 -16.71
CA GLU A 333 6.20 2.68 -18.05
C GLU A 333 5.06 3.56 -18.58
N GLY A 334 3.82 3.07 -18.54
CA GLY A 334 2.67 3.74 -19.15
C GLY A 334 2.25 5.03 -18.44
N PHE A 335 2.40 5.12 -17.12
CA PHE A 335 2.14 6.38 -16.38
C PHE A 335 3.34 7.34 -16.37
N SER A 336 4.51 6.92 -16.86
CA SER A 336 5.64 7.82 -17.03
C SER A 336 5.57 8.54 -18.40
N PRO A 337 6.07 9.77 -18.51
CA PRO A 337 6.22 10.42 -19.81
C PRO A 337 7.14 9.63 -20.75
N ASP A 338 6.82 9.59 -22.04
CA ASP A 338 7.74 9.09 -23.07
C ASP A 338 8.72 10.17 -23.56
N GLU A 339 9.75 9.79 -24.33
CA GLU A 339 10.76 10.74 -24.82
C GLU A 339 10.16 11.85 -25.69
N GLN A 340 9.12 11.55 -26.47
CA GLN A 340 8.46 12.53 -27.34
C GLN A 340 7.64 13.53 -26.53
N GLU A 341 6.92 13.05 -25.51
CA GLU A 341 6.20 13.87 -24.52
C GLU A 341 7.17 14.81 -23.81
N ILE A 342 8.31 14.29 -23.35
CA ILE A 342 9.36 15.07 -22.67
C ILE A 342 9.92 16.15 -23.61
N GLU A 343 10.35 15.78 -24.81
CA GLU A 343 10.99 16.72 -25.74
C GLU A 343 10.02 17.79 -26.24
N LYS A 344 8.74 17.44 -26.41
CA LYS A 344 7.69 18.41 -26.69
C LYS A 344 7.48 19.35 -25.50
N ALA A 345 7.47 18.82 -24.28
CA ALA A 345 7.28 19.63 -23.08
C ALA A 345 8.43 20.63 -22.88
N LYS A 346 9.70 20.20 -23.08
CA LYS A 346 10.87 21.10 -23.02
C LYS A 346 10.73 22.28 -23.97
N ARG A 347 10.46 22.01 -25.25
CA ARG A 347 10.29 23.06 -26.27
C ARG A 347 9.17 24.04 -25.94
N ILE A 348 8.06 23.56 -25.36
CA ILE A 348 6.95 24.43 -24.93
C ILE A 348 7.38 25.34 -23.79
N VAL A 349 8.06 24.80 -22.78
CA VAL A 349 8.53 25.56 -21.61
C VAL A 349 9.55 26.61 -22.02
N GLU A 350 10.54 26.25 -22.82
CA GLU A 350 11.58 27.16 -23.33
C GLU A 350 10.98 28.29 -24.19
N ALA A 351 10.07 27.94 -25.12
CA ALA A 351 9.43 28.94 -25.97
C ALA A 351 8.60 29.95 -25.17
N PHE A 352 7.92 29.49 -24.10
CA PHE A 352 7.15 30.38 -23.23
C PHE A 352 8.04 31.26 -22.35
N GLU A 353 9.17 30.76 -21.85
CA GLU A 353 10.11 31.58 -21.08
C GLU A 353 10.71 32.70 -21.94
N GLN A 354 11.14 32.39 -23.17
CA GLN A 354 11.61 33.39 -24.15
C GLN A 354 10.52 34.40 -24.52
N ALA A 355 9.25 33.97 -24.57
CA ALA A 355 8.11 34.87 -24.76
C ALA A 355 8.00 35.86 -23.60
N ARG A 356 8.09 35.35 -22.38
CA ARG A 356 7.90 36.10 -21.14
C ARG A 356 8.98 37.15 -20.96
N GLU A 357 10.23 36.84 -21.30
CA GLU A 357 11.34 37.81 -21.34
C GLU A 357 11.09 38.97 -22.32
N LYS A 358 10.35 38.71 -23.40
CA LYS A 358 9.95 39.71 -24.40
C LYS A 358 8.61 40.40 -24.07
N GLY A 359 8.02 40.12 -22.90
CA GLY A 359 6.74 40.68 -22.48
C GLY A 359 5.52 40.14 -23.23
N LEU A 360 5.63 38.99 -23.90
CA LEU A 360 4.55 38.35 -24.66
C LEU A 360 3.84 37.29 -23.80
N GLY A 361 2.51 37.34 -23.74
CA GLY A 361 1.69 36.37 -22.99
C GLY A 361 1.32 35.09 -23.75
N VAL A 362 1.56 35.05 -25.07
CA VAL A 362 1.26 33.94 -25.97
C VAL A 362 2.39 33.84 -27.00
N VAL A 363 2.84 32.62 -27.34
CA VAL A 363 3.83 32.38 -28.40
C VAL A 363 3.38 31.28 -29.35
N ALA A 364 3.66 31.46 -30.64
CA ALA A 364 3.47 30.42 -31.63
C ALA A 364 4.70 29.49 -31.68
N LEU A 365 4.47 28.18 -31.54
CA LEU A 365 5.49 27.15 -31.78
C LEU A 365 5.01 26.29 -32.94
N GLY A 366 5.59 26.51 -34.13
CA GLY A 366 5.08 25.93 -35.38
C GLY A 366 3.70 26.50 -35.71
N SER A 367 2.71 25.63 -35.94
CA SER A 367 1.32 26.01 -36.24
C SER A 367 0.40 26.13 -35.02
N LYS A 368 0.92 25.94 -33.80
CA LYS A 368 0.11 25.92 -32.57
C LYS A 368 0.44 27.12 -31.67
N MET A 369 -0.60 27.72 -31.08
CA MET A 369 -0.45 28.71 -30.02
C MET A 369 -0.13 28.04 -28.68
N ILE A 370 0.84 28.59 -27.97
CA ILE A 370 1.19 28.26 -26.60
C ILE A 370 0.64 29.34 -25.69
N ASP A 371 -0.32 28.95 -24.86
CA ASP A 371 -0.93 29.74 -23.79
C ASP A 371 -0.62 29.13 -22.41
N ALA A 372 -1.04 29.79 -21.34
CA ALA A 372 -0.75 29.34 -19.97
C ALA A 372 -1.23 27.90 -19.67
N PRO A 373 -2.42 27.43 -20.10
CA PRO A 373 -2.82 26.03 -19.95
C PRO A 373 -1.92 25.02 -20.66
N VAL A 374 -1.45 25.33 -21.88
CA VAL A 374 -0.50 24.47 -22.61
C VAL A 374 0.83 24.36 -21.86
N VAL A 375 1.33 25.48 -21.33
CA VAL A 375 2.57 25.52 -20.54
C VAL A 375 2.42 24.75 -19.23
N LYS A 376 1.31 24.94 -18.51
CA LYS A 376 1.05 24.22 -17.25
C LYS A 376 1.11 22.71 -17.44
N ARG A 377 0.54 22.19 -18.54
CA ARG A 377 0.64 20.76 -18.88
C ARG A 377 2.08 20.34 -19.18
N ALA A 378 2.82 21.14 -19.94
CA ALA A 378 4.22 20.85 -20.26
C ALA A 378 5.11 20.84 -18.99
N VAL A 379 4.95 21.81 -18.09
CA VAL A 379 5.66 21.84 -16.80
C VAL A 379 5.36 20.58 -15.99
N HIS A 380 4.10 20.17 -15.91
CA HIS A 380 3.71 18.94 -15.23
C HIS A 380 4.35 17.69 -15.84
N THR A 381 4.41 17.59 -17.18
CA THR A 381 5.12 16.50 -17.86
C THR A 381 6.61 16.47 -17.51
N ILE A 382 7.27 17.63 -17.42
CA ILE A 382 8.68 17.74 -17.00
C ILE A 382 8.87 17.29 -15.55
N GLU A 383 8.00 17.73 -14.63
CA GLU A 383 8.02 17.32 -13.22
C GLU A 383 7.90 15.80 -13.09
N LEU A 384 6.94 15.19 -13.79
CA LEU A 384 6.77 13.73 -13.82
C LEU A 384 7.99 13.01 -14.41
N ALA A 385 8.61 13.56 -15.45
CA ALA A 385 9.81 12.98 -16.06
C ALA A 385 11.01 13.00 -15.10
N ILE A 386 11.15 14.07 -14.31
CA ILE A 386 12.17 14.17 -13.27
C ILE A 386 11.91 13.17 -12.15
N GLN A 387 10.67 13.13 -11.63
CA GLN A 387 10.28 12.21 -10.55
C GLN A 387 10.42 10.74 -10.95
N SER A 388 10.20 10.41 -12.22
CA SER A 388 10.35 9.05 -12.75
C SER A 388 11.79 8.69 -13.16
N GLY A 389 12.76 9.60 -12.98
CA GLY A 389 14.17 9.39 -13.33
C GLY A 389 14.46 9.42 -14.83
N LYS A 390 13.49 9.78 -15.67
CA LYS A 390 13.65 9.91 -17.13
C LYS A 390 14.26 11.24 -17.56
N LEU A 391 14.32 12.22 -16.66
CA LEU A 391 14.90 13.53 -16.91
C LEU A 391 15.70 14.02 -15.70
N SER A 392 16.87 14.62 -15.93
CA SER A 392 17.66 15.23 -14.86
C SER A 392 17.00 16.51 -14.35
N THR A 393 17.14 16.82 -13.05
CA THR A 393 16.72 18.12 -12.48
C THR A 393 17.38 19.31 -13.18
N ASN A 394 18.61 19.13 -13.68
CA ASN A 394 19.41 20.15 -14.36
C ASN A 394 19.28 20.06 -15.88
N TRP A 395 18.15 19.55 -16.39
CA TRP A 395 17.94 19.38 -17.84
C TRP A 395 18.09 20.68 -18.65
N ARG A 396 18.00 21.83 -17.98
CA ARG A 396 18.17 23.17 -18.56
C ARG A 396 19.64 23.61 -18.71
N GLU A 397 20.57 22.99 -17.97
CA GLU A 397 21.99 23.37 -17.95
C GLU A 397 22.82 22.64 -19.02
N LYS A 398 22.22 21.65 -19.70
CA LYS A 398 22.90 20.76 -20.66
C LYS A 398 22.55 21.02 -22.14
N SER A 399 22.06 22.21 -22.47
CA SER A 399 21.69 22.58 -23.84
C SER A 399 22.81 23.30 -24.58
#